data_AF-A0A932WC58-F1
#
_entry.id   AF-A0A932WC58-F1
#
_cell.length_a   1.000
_cell.length_b   1.000
_cell.length_c   1.000
_cell.angle_alpha   90.00
_cell.angle_beta   90.00
_cell.angle_gamma   90.00
#
_symmetry.space_group_name_H-M   'P 1'
#
loop_
_entity.id
_entity.type
_entity.pdbx_description
1 polymer ?
#
loop_
_entity_poly.entity_id
_entity_poly.type
_entity_poly.pdbx_seq_one_letter_code
_entity_poly.pdbx_strand_id
1 'polypeptide(L)'
;MFGNGDPAAAQASMGVLARWLIAEKRYVQGKHTARYQGPHRLVAAHVRRGVGASSESIPYLGHVAVQFSIGVVTDKAYLQQIEAWYNEVHLPDILEAPGYLAALRLLPVAPEREGRFINMFLLDKQPAEAAAGLRALFPSLKERGRFAVPGRAVRLVFGGAYRPVVPLQYDK
;
A
#
# COMPACT_ATOMS: atom_id res chain seq x y z
N MET A 1 -6.27 -20.69 10.84
CA MET A 1 -5.06 -21.47 10.46
C MET A 1 -5.14 -21.74 8.97
N PHE A 2 -4.27 -21.14 8.15
CA PHE A 2 -4.23 -21.38 6.71
C PHE A 2 -3.53 -22.72 6.47
N GLY A 3 -4.30 -23.72 6.03
CA GLY A 3 -3.89 -25.12 5.96
C GLY A 3 -2.91 -25.43 4.82
N ASN A 4 -1.97 -26.32 5.15
CA ASN A 4 -1.31 -27.32 4.31
C ASN A 4 -0.65 -26.92 2.98
N GLY A 5 -0.35 -25.65 2.76
CA GLY A 5 0.55 -25.25 1.66
C GLY A 5 0.01 -25.46 0.24
N ASP A 6 -1.26 -25.87 0.08
CA ASP A 6 -1.93 -25.95 -1.22
C ASP A 6 -2.32 -24.53 -1.68
N PRO A 7 -1.72 -24.00 -2.77
CA PRO A 7 -2.01 -22.67 -3.27
C PRO A 7 -3.47 -22.51 -3.71
N ALA A 8 -4.13 -23.57 -4.19
CA ALA A 8 -5.51 -23.52 -4.64
C ALA A 8 -6.48 -23.38 -3.47
N ALA A 9 -6.29 -24.17 -2.40
CA ALA A 9 -7.05 -24.05 -1.16
C ALA A 9 -6.83 -22.71 -0.46
N ALA A 10 -5.59 -22.21 -0.43
CA ALA A 10 -5.28 -20.88 0.08
C ALA A 10 -6.03 -19.79 -0.72
N GLN A 11 -6.06 -19.90 -2.05
CA GLN A 11 -6.73 -18.92 -2.91
C GLN A 11 -8.26 -18.96 -2.80
N ALA A 12 -8.86 -20.14 -2.67
CA ALA A 12 -10.29 -20.28 -2.40
C ALA A 12 -10.68 -19.63 -1.07
N SER A 13 -9.86 -19.87 -0.03
CA SER A 13 -10.03 -19.27 1.31
C SER A 13 -9.90 -17.74 1.27
N MET A 14 -8.94 -17.22 0.51
CA MET A 14 -8.79 -15.78 0.28
C MET A 14 -9.99 -15.17 -0.46
N GLY A 15 -10.59 -15.90 -1.40
CA GLY A 15 -11.81 -15.46 -2.08
C GLY A 15 -13.02 -15.33 -1.16
N VAL A 16 -13.16 -16.26 -0.20
CA VAL A 16 -14.20 -16.19 0.86
C VAL A 16 -13.95 -15.00 1.78
N LEU A 17 -12.70 -14.85 2.28
CA LEU A 17 -12.31 -13.73 3.14
C LEU A 17 -12.57 -12.37 2.47
N ALA A 18 -12.22 -12.22 1.19
CA ALA A 18 -12.44 -10.99 0.44
C ALA A 18 -13.93 -10.62 0.36
N ARG A 19 -14.80 -11.59 0.07
CA ARG A 19 -16.26 -11.37 0.04
C ARG A 19 -16.80 -10.92 1.39
N TRP A 20 -16.36 -11.56 2.47
CA TRP A 20 -16.75 -11.17 3.84
C TRP A 20 -16.28 -9.76 4.20
N LEU A 21 -15.02 -9.42 3.92
CA LEU A 21 -14.48 -8.08 4.18
C LEU A 21 -15.20 -6.98 3.40
N ILE A 22 -15.66 -7.27 2.17
CA ILE A 22 -16.48 -6.35 1.38
C ILE A 22 -17.85 -6.15 2.03
N ALA A 23 -18.52 -7.24 2.41
CA ALA A 23 -19.84 -7.18 3.05
C ALA A 23 -19.82 -6.36 4.35
N GLU A 24 -18.76 -6.51 5.14
CA GLU A 24 -18.54 -5.78 6.39
C GLU A 24 -18.05 -4.33 6.19
N LYS A 25 -17.96 -3.85 4.94
CA LYS A 25 -17.40 -2.53 4.59
C LYS A 25 -15.98 -2.31 5.14
N ARG A 26 -15.26 -3.41 5.39
CA ARG A 26 -13.86 -3.46 5.88
C ARG A 26 -12.84 -3.48 4.74
N TYR A 27 -13.31 -3.68 3.51
CA TYR A 27 -12.53 -3.63 2.29
C TYR A 27 -13.32 -2.88 1.21
N VAL A 28 -12.70 -1.87 0.60
CA VAL A 28 -13.28 -1.14 -0.53
C VAL A 28 -12.72 -1.75 -1.82
N GLN A 29 -13.57 -2.42 -2.60
CA GLN A 29 -13.16 -2.97 -3.89
C GLN A 29 -13.00 -1.82 -4.90
N GLY A 30 -11.78 -1.62 -5.41
CA GLY A 30 -11.53 -0.74 -6.55
C GLY A 30 -12.25 -1.25 -7.80
N LYS A 31 -12.57 -0.35 -8.74
CA LYS A 31 -13.28 -0.66 -10.01
C LYS A 31 -12.56 -1.66 -10.94
N HIS A 32 -11.33 -2.08 -10.60
CA HIS A 32 -10.53 -3.00 -11.40
C HIS A 32 -10.11 -4.24 -10.58
N THR A 33 -10.40 -5.43 -11.10
CA THR A 33 -9.89 -6.70 -10.59
C THR A 33 -8.47 -6.93 -11.07
N ALA A 34 -7.48 -6.33 -10.40
CA ALA A 34 -6.10 -6.78 -10.55
C ALA A 34 -5.89 -8.08 -9.78
N ARG A 35 -5.57 -9.17 -10.49
CA ARG A 35 -4.92 -10.32 -9.87
C ARG A 35 -3.44 -9.99 -9.67
N TYR A 36 -3.10 -9.59 -8.45
CA TYR A 36 -1.72 -9.52 -7.97
C TYR A 36 -1.45 -10.74 -7.12
N GLN A 37 -0.57 -11.61 -7.59
CA GLN A 37 -0.23 -12.88 -6.93
C GLN A 37 1.28 -13.05 -6.96
N GLY A 38 1.84 -13.97 -6.19
CA GLY A 38 3.26 -14.32 -6.22
C GLY A 38 4.16 -13.46 -5.34
N PRO A 39 5.47 -13.82 -5.28
CA PRO A 39 6.42 -13.22 -4.35
C PRO A 39 6.73 -11.76 -4.72
N HIS A 40 6.78 -10.93 -3.68
CA HIS A 40 7.22 -9.54 -3.76
C HIS A 40 8.39 -9.34 -2.81
N ARG A 41 9.35 -8.51 -3.21
CA ARG A 41 10.46 -8.08 -2.36
C ARG A 41 10.20 -6.67 -1.85
N LEU A 42 10.52 -6.43 -0.58
CA LEU A 42 10.58 -5.07 -0.04
C LEU A 42 11.79 -4.36 -0.65
N VAL A 43 11.57 -3.18 -1.26
CA VAL A 43 12.63 -2.40 -1.91
C VAL A 43 12.87 -1.05 -1.26
N ALA A 44 11.89 -0.54 -0.53
CA ALA A 44 12.03 0.67 0.26
C ALA A 44 11.12 0.61 1.48
N ALA A 45 11.62 1.15 2.60
CA ALA A 45 10.87 1.33 3.83
C ALA A 45 11.19 2.72 4.38
N HIS A 46 10.15 3.53 4.55
CA HIS A 46 10.25 4.89 5.09
C HIS A 46 9.40 4.98 6.34
N VAL A 47 9.89 5.71 7.34
CA VAL A 47 9.13 6.02 8.54
C VAL A 47 8.90 7.52 8.62
N ARG A 48 7.77 7.93 9.19
CA ARG A 48 7.48 9.34 9.43
C ARG A 48 8.62 9.97 10.24
N ARG A 49 8.99 11.21 9.87
CA ARG A 49 10.03 11.98 10.57
C ARG A 49 9.72 12.05 12.07
N GLY A 50 10.72 11.81 12.89
CA GLY A 50 10.61 11.82 14.36
C GLY A 50 10.21 10.47 14.97
N VAL A 51 9.93 9.44 14.17
CA VAL A 51 9.72 8.07 14.66
C VAL A 51 11.05 7.32 14.61
N GLY A 52 11.54 6.89 15.77
CA GLY A 52 12.76 6.09 15.90
C GLY A 52 12.52 4.63 15.55
N ALA A 53 12.66 4.26 14.27
CA ALA A 53 12.56 2.88 13.81
C ALA A 53 13.66 2.59 12.77
N SER A 54 14.27 1.40 12.84
CA SER A 54 15.15 0.91 11.78
C SER A 54 14.31 0.40 10.62
N SER A 55 14.89 0.34 9.42
CA SER A 55 14.20 -0.21 8.23
C SER A 55 13.65 -1.62 8.45
N GLU A 56 14.37 -2.43 9.23
CA GLU A 56 13.99 -3.80 9.59
C GLU A 56 12.82 -3.86 10.57
N SER A 57 12.66 -2.86 11.44
CA SER A 57 11.57 -2.82 12.43
C SER A 57 10.29 -2.18 11.89
N ILE A 58 10.39 -1.36 10.83
CA ILE A 58 9.24 -0.66 10.22
C ILE A 58 8.04 -1.60 9.93
N PRO A 59 8.21 -2.78 9.31
CA PRO A 59 7.08 -3.68 9.03
C PRO A 59 6.33 -4.15 10.28
N TYR A 60 6.95 -4.07 11.45
CA TYR A 60 6.41 -4.55 12.72
C TYR A 60 5.89 -3.42 13.63
N LEU A 61 5.90 -2.16 13.17
CA LEU A 61 5.37 -1.05 13.95
C LEU A 61 3.88 -1.25 14.25
N GLY A 62 3.50 -0.95 15.49
CA GLY A 62 2.11 -0.93 15.91
C GLY A 62 1.30 0.05 15.06
N HIS A 63 0.26 -0.44 14.39
CA HIS A 63 -0.59 0.34 13.51
C HIS A 63 -2.05 -0.03 13.69
N VAL A 64 -2.93 0.96 13.49
CA VAL A 64 -4.38 0.82 13.60
C VAL A 64 -4.98 0.25 12.31
N ALA A 65 -4.37 0.57 11.17
CA ALA A 65 -4.81 0.14 9.85
C ALA A 65 -3.65 0.14 8.85
N VAL A 66 -3.88 -0.45 7.68
CA VAL A 66 -2.96 -0.40 6.55
C VAL A 66 -3.70 0.19 5.35
N GLN A 67 -3.11 1.16 4.68
CA GLN A 67 -3.56 1.58 3.35
C GLN A 67 -2.59 1.06 2.30
N PHE A 68 -3.10 0.52 1.19
CA PHE A 68 -2.24 0.06 0.12
C PHE A 68 -2.72 0.55 -1.23
N SER A 69 -1.76 0.76 -2.11
CA SER A 69 -1.96 1.06 -3.52
C SER A 69 -1.19 0.05 -4.37
N ILE A 70 -1.81 -0.36 -5.46
CA ILE A 70 -1.24 -1.25 -6.45
C ILE A 70 -1.24 -0.51 -7.77
N GLY A 71 -0.06 -0.38 -8.38
CA GLY A 71 0.10 0.34 -9.63
C GLY A 71 0.94 -0.43 -10.64
N VAL A 72 0.95 0.11 -11.85
CA VAL A 72 1.76 -0.36 -12.96
C VAL A 72 2.35 0.84 -13.69
N VAL A 73 3.65 0.78 -13.97
CA VAL A 73 4.33 1.70 -14.88
C VAL A 73 3.86 1.40 -16.31
N THR A 74 3.24 2.36 -16.96
CA THR A 74 2.65 2.20 -18.30
C THR A 74 3.64 2.43 -19.42
N ASP A 75 4.72 3.17 -19.16
CA ASP A 75 5.82 3.40 -20.08
C ASP A 75 7.14 3.11 -19.38
N LYS A 76 7.82 2.05 -19.83
CA LYS A 76 9.05 1.56 -19.21
C LYS A 76 10.23 2.52 -19.40
N ALA A 77 10.18 3.46 -20.35
CA ALA A 77 11.21 4.49 -20.49
C ALA A 77 11.35 5.35 -19.22
N TYR A 78 10.30 5.45 -18.41
CA TYR A 78 10.29 6.20 -17.16
C TYR A 78 10.55 5.34 -15.92
N LEU A 79 10.82 4.04 -16.04
CA LEU A 79 10.85 3.12 -14.91
C LEU A 79 11.83 3.57 -13.81
N GLN A 80 13.07 3.88 -14.17
CA GLN A 80 14.09 4.34 -13.22
C GLN A 80 13.70 5.68 -12.56
N GLN A 81 13.17 6.63 -13.35
CA GLN A 81 12.73 7.93 -12.83
C GLN A 81 11.55 7.78 -11.86
N ILE A 82 10.63 6.86 -12.14
CA ILE A 82 9.50 6.55 -11.26
C ILE A 82 9.96 5.87 -9.98
N GLU A 83 10.92 4.95 -10.06
CA GLU A 83 11.49 4.31 -8.88
C GLU A 83 12.15 5.33 -7.94
N ALA A 84 13.00 6.20 -8.50
CA ALA A 84 13.61 7.29 -7.74
C ALA A 84 12.55 8.24 -7.16
N TRP A 85 11.58 8.67 -7.97
CA TRP A 85 10.50 9.54 -7.51
C TRP A 85 9.68 8.95 -6.37
N TYR A 86 9.38 7.64 -6.40
CA TYR A 86 8.67 7.01 -5.29
C TYR A 86 9.48 7.07 -4.00
N ASN A 87 10.76 6.73 -4.05
CA ASN A 87 11.61 6.63 -2.86
C ASN A 87 11.99 7.99 -2.28
N GLU A 88 12.26 8.97 -3.14
CA GLU A 88 12.84 10.25 -2.72
C GLU A 88 11.79 11.35 -2.55
N VAL A 89 10.66 11.23 -3.23
CA VAL A 89 9.63 12.28 -3.27
C VAL A 89 8.31 11.76 -2.73
N HIS A 90 7.68 10.80 -3.41
CA HIS A 90 6.29 10.45 -3.13
C HIS A 90 6.11 9.85 -1.74
N LEU A 91 6.85 8.80 -1.38
CA LEU A 91 6.64 8.13 -0.09
C LEU A 91 6.98 9.06 1.10
N PRO A 92 8.11 9.80 1.10
CA PRO A 92 8.38 10.80 2.14
C PRO A 92 7.30 11.87 2.25
N ASP A 93 6.81 12.41 1.13
CA ASP A 93 5.78 13.45 1.14
C ASP A 93 4.44 12.94 1.70
N ILE A 94 4.03 11.72 1.36
CA ILE A 94 2.83 11.11 1.94
C ILE A 94 2.96 10.96 3.47
N LEU A 95 4.16 10.70 3.98
CA LEU A 95 4.42 10.57 5.42
C LEU A 95 4.37 11.90 6.18
N GLU A 96 4.29 13.05 5.50
CA GLU A 96 3.96 14.34 6.14
C GLU A 96 2.48 14.39 6.59
N ALA A 97 1.62 13.53 6.02
CA ALA A 97 0.19 13.54 6.33
C ALA A 97 -0.10 12.93 7.72
N PRO A 98 -0.92 13.60 8.56
CA PRO A 98 -1.41 13.00 9.80
C PRO A 98 -2.13 11.68 9.55
N GLY A 99 -1.83 10.66 10.36
CA GLY A 99 -2.40 9.32 10.19
C GLY A 99 -1.49 8.33 9.47
N TYR A 100 -0.43 8.81 8.80
CA TYR A 100 0.56 7.96 8.12
C TYR A 100 1.80 7.81 9.00
N LEU A 101 2.12 6.57 9.35
CA LEU A 101 3.22 6.23 10.25
C LEU A 101 4.47 5.78 9.48
N ALA A 102 4.27 4.90 8.49
CA ALA A 102 5.34 4.36 7.68
C ALA A 102 4.85 3.97 6.29
N ALA A 103 5.78 3.86 5.35
CA ALA A 103 5.54 3.44 3.99
C ALA A 103 6.49 2.30 3.61
N LEU A 104 5.95 1.28 2.96
CA LEU A 104 6.66 0.11 2.45
C LEU A 104 6.40 0.02 0.96
N ARG A 105 7.46 -0.18 0.16
CA ARG A 105 7.35 -0.38 -1.28
C ARG A 105 7.80 -1.77 -1.64
N LEU A 106 6.95 -2.50 -2.34
CA LEU A 106 7.22 -3.86 -2.78
C LEU A 106 7.17 -3.95 -4.30
N LEU A 107 8.16 -4.63 -4.87
CA LEU A 107 8.21 -4.95 -6.29
C LEU A 107 8.07 -6.47 -6.47
N PRO A 108 7.44 -6.95 -7.55
CA PRO A 108 7.45 -8.37 -7.88
C PRO A 108 8.89 -8.89 -8.04
N VAL A 109 9.10 -10.13 -7.64
CA VAL A 109 10.37 -10.83 -7.92
C VAL A 109 10.44 -11.30 -9.37
N ALA A 110 9.28 -11.61 -9.97
CA ALA A 110 9.19 -12.20 -11.29
C ALA A 110 9.41 -11.14 -12.42
N PRO A 111 10.39 -11.32 -13.33
CA PRO A 111 10.76 -10.31 -14.34
C PRO A 111 9.63 -9.94 -15.30
N GLU A 112 8.74 -10.88 -15.65
CA GLU A 112 7.60 -10.65 -16.53
C GLU A 112 6.56 -9.69 -15.92
N ARG A 113 6.73 -9.34 -14.65
CA ARG A 113 5.89 -8.41 -13.91
C ARG A 113 6.60 -7.08 -13.62
N GLU A 114 7.75 -6.83 -14.23
CA GLU A 114 8.46 -5.55 -14.10
C GLU A 114 7.54 -4.33 -14.37
N GLY A 115 7.75 -3.27 -13.60
CA GLY A 115 6.92 -2.05 -13.63
C GLY A 115 5.67 -2.13 -12.77
N ARG A 116 5.33 -3.31 -12.25
CA ARG A 116 4.29 -3.48 -11.22
C ARG A 116 4.87 -3.16 -9.83
N PHE A 117 4.08 -2.54 -8.97
CA PHE A 117 4.46 -2.27 -7.58
C PHE A 117 3.25 -2.28 -6.63
N ILE A 118 3.55 -2.52 -5.36
CA ILE A 118 2.66 -2.29 -4.22
C ILE A 118 3.30 -1.23 -3.34
N ASN A 119 2.56 -0.19 -2.96
CA ASN A 119 2.91 0.63 -1.81
C ASN A 119 1.94 0.30 -0.68
N MET A 120 2.48 0.05 0.50
CA MET A 120 1.71 -0.12 1.73
C MET A 120 2.07 1.01 2.68
N PHE A 121 1.08 1.52 3.39
CA PHE A 121 1.20 2.57 4.38
C PHE A 121 0.65 2.04 5.69
N LEU A 122 1.47 2.07 6.74
CA LEU A 122 1.03 1.78 8.10
C LEU A 122 0.36 3.04 8.63
N LEU A 123 -0.84 2.90 9.18
CA LEU A 123 -1.64 4.01 9.68
C LEU A 123 -1.74 3.97 11.21
N ASP A 124 -1.48 5.10 11.87
CA ASP A 124 -1.69 5.26 13.32
C ASP A 124 -3.07 5.84 13.65
N LYS A 125 -3.91 6.05 12.63
CA LYS A 125 -5.31 6.50 12.73
C LYS A 125 -6.24 5.58 11.95
N GLN A 126 -7.55 5.77 12.16
CA GLN A 126 -8.55 5.12 11.32
C GLN A 126 -8.42 5.56 9.86
N PRO A 127 -8.70 4.68 8.88
CA PRO A 127 -8.52 5.00 7.46
C PRO A 127 -9.17 6.29 6.99
N ALA A 128 -10.38 6.60 7.46
CA ALA A 128 -11.11 7.80 7.05
C ALA A 128 -10.40 9.08 7.52
N GLU A 129 -9.89 9.08 8.75
CA GLU A 129 -9.14 10.21 9.33
C GLU A 129 -7.79 10.39 8.63
N ALA A 130 -7.04 9.30 8.43
CA ALA A 130 -5.78 9.35 7.70
C ALA A 130 -6.00 9.87 6.25
N ALA A 131 -7.02 9.37 5.57
CA ALA A 131 -7.38 9.84 4.23
C ALA A 131 -7.76 11.33 4.22
N ALA A 132 -8.42 11.85 5.25
CA ALA A 132 -8.70 13.28 5.37
C ALA A 132 -7.41 14.10 5.53
N GLY A 133 -6.49 13.65 6.39
CA GLY A 133 -5.17 14.28 6.55
C GLY A 133 -4.37 14.32 5.25
N LEU A 134 -4.36 13.21 4.50
CA LEU A 134 -3.69 13.17 3.20
C LEU A 134 -4.35 14.09 2.16
N ARG A 135 -5.69 14.13 2.11
CA ARG A 135 -6.41 15.03 1.20
C ARG A 135 -6.09 16.50 1.46
N ALA A 136 -5.92 16.89 2.73
CA ALA A 136 -5.54 18.24 3.13
C ALA A 136 -4.11 18.60 2.70
N LEU A 137 -3.22 17.61 2.55
CA LEU A 137 -1.83 17.81 2.12
C LEU A 137 -1.70 18.00 0.59
N PHE A 138 -2.62 17.43 -0.20
CA PHE A 138 -2.52 17.44 -1.66
C PHE A 138 -2.40 18.82 -2.32
N PRO A 139 -3.13 19.87 -1.91
CA PRO A 139 -2.96 21.21 -2.49
C PRO A 139 -1.51 21.70 -2.40
N SER A 140 -0.90 21.62 -1.22
CA SER A 140 0.50 22.04 -1.00
C SER A 140 1.49 21.21 -1.82
N LEU A 141 1.29 19.88 -1.94
CA LEU A 141 2.16 19.04 -2.76
C LEU A 141 2.06 19.37 -4.25
N LYS A 142 0.87 19.75 -4.72
CA LYS A 142 0.66 20.20 -6.11
C LYS A 142 1.33 21.54 -6.37
N GLU A 143 1.17 22.51 -5.48
CA GLU A 143 1.81 23.83 -5.57
C GLU A 143 3.34 23.71 -5.60
N ARG A 144 3.91 22.80 -4.80
CA ARG A 144 5.35 22.48 -4.80
C ARG A 144 5.82 21.65 -6.00
N GLY A 145 4.92 21.24 -6.89
CA GLY A 145 5.24 20.38 -8.05
C GLY A 145 5.63 18.95 -7.67
N ARG A 146 5.47 18.52 -6.42
CA ARG A 146 5.95 17.23 -5.90
C ARG A 146 4.95 16.08 -6.08
N PHE A 147 3.73 16.38 -6.50
CA PHE A 147 2.69 15.37 -6.74
C PHE A 147 2.71 14.77 -8.15
N ALA A 148 3.44 15.37 -9.09
CA ALA A 148 3.43 14.95 -10.49
C ALA A 148 4.29 13.69 -10.70
N VAL A 149 3.65 12.61 -11.16
CA VAL A 149 4.35 11.38 -11.56
C VAL A 149 5.19 11.64 -12.83
N PRO A 150 6.47 11.23 -12.88
CA PRO A 150 7.29 11.31 -14.08
C PRO A 150 6.59 10.70 -15.31
N GLY A 151 6.55 11.47 -16.41
CA GLY A 151 5.93 11.05 -17.68
C GLY A 151 4.42 10.76 -17.62
N ARG A 152 3.75 11.00 -16.48
CA ARG A 152 2.40 10.47 -16.19
C ARG A 152 2.31 8.95 -16.42
N ALA A 153 3.45 8.26 -16.30
CA ALA A 153 3.63 6.89 -16.74
C ALA A 153 3.29 5.86 -15.64
N VAL A 154 2.36 6.19 -14.74
CA VAL A 154 1.83 5.27 -13.72
C VAL A 154 0.32 5.21 -13.82
N ARG A 155 -0.20 3.98 -13.90
CA ARG A 155 -1.62 3.71 -13.72
C ARG A 155 -1.85 3.05 -12.38
N LEU A 156 -2.62 3.69 -11.52
CA LEU A 156 -3.14 3.09 -10.30
C LEU A 156 -4.22 2.07 -10.67
N VAL A 157 -4.05 0.83 -10.23
CA VAL A 157 -4.99 -0.25 -10.51
C VAL A 157 -5.91 -0.51 -9.32
N PHE A 158 -5.36 -0.39 -8.12
CA PHE A 158 -6.13 -0.49 -6.89
C PHE A 158 -5.60 0.49 -5.85
N GLY A 159 -6.49 1.06 -5.05
CA GLY A 159 -6.14 1.80 -3.84
C GLY A 159 -7.22 1.57 -2.81
N GLY A 160 -6.83 1.24 -1.58
CA GLY A 160 -7.78 0.94 -0.53
C GLY A 160 -7.12 0.83 0.82
N ALA A 161 -7.91 0.95 1.87
CA ALA A 161 -7.48 0.70 3.22
C ALA A 161 -8.07 -0.60 3.74
N TYR A 162 -7.29 -1.28 4.55
CA TYR A 162 -7.63 -2.46 5.28
C TYR A 162 -7.43 -2.19 6.76
N ARG A 163 -8.45 -2.49 7.56
CA ARG A 163 -8.33 -2.48 9.01
C ARG A 163 -7.99 -3.91 9.45
N PRO A 164 -6.90 -4.13 10.21
CA PRO A 164 -6.59 -5.44 10.75
C PRO A 164 -7.78 -5.97 11.54
N VAL A 165 -8.09 -7.23 11.27
CA VAL A 165 -8.93 -8.04 12.12
C VAL A 165 -8.05 -8.46 13.30
N VAL A 166 -8.36 -7.98 14.50
CA VAL A 166 -7.70 -8.48 15.71
C VAL A 166 -8.24 -9.91 15.94
N PRO A 167 -7.39 -10.96 15.92
CA PRO A 167 -7.81 -12.29 16.35
C PRO A 167 -8.30 -12.16 17.80
N LEU A 168 -9.46 -12.72 18.13
CA LEU A 168 -10.26 -12.58 19.38
C LEU A 168 -11.46 -11.62 19.33
N GLN A 169 -11.74 -10.92 18.22
CA GLN A 169 -13.03 -10.22 18.04
C GLN A 169 -14.22 -11.16 17.73
N TYR A 170 -14.01 -12.47 17.77
CA TYR A 170 -14.98 -13.49 17.34
C TYR A 170 -15.67 -14.25 18.48
N ASP A 171 -15.32 -13.98 19.74
CA ASP A 171 -15.95 -14.65 20.90
C ASP A 171 -17.21 -13.89 21.36
N LYS A 172 -18.14 -13.65 20.42
CA LYS A 172 -19.50 -13.18 20.74
C LYS A 172 -20.53 -13.97 19.98
#